data_AF-A0A816AQ88-F1
#
_entry.id   AF-A0A816AQ88-F1
#
_cell.length_a   1.000
_cell.length_b   1.000
_cell.length_c   1.000
_cell.angle_alpha   90.00
_cell.angle_beta   90.00
_cell.angle_gamma   90.00
#
_symmetry.space_group_name_H-M   'P 1'
#
loop_
_entity.id
_entity.type
_entity.pdbx_description
1 polymer ?
#
loop_
_entity_poly.entity_id
_entity_poly.type
_entity_poly.pdbx_seq_one_letter_code
_entity_poly.pdbx_strand_id
1 'polypeptide(L)' 'MRRQQKKISVQRRSCNEDLANELWLEMFEYFDYVDLLKAFFGLNRRTNQLIQSIKILLLRSSYVLRHPNRSTDHVQ' A
#
# COMPACT_ATOMS: atom_id res chain seq x y z
N MET A 1 48.81 16.75 -16.40
CA MET A 1 47.45 17.23 -16.11
C MET A 1 46.45 16.07 -16.23
N ARG A 2 46.02 15.47 -15.10
CA ARG A 2 45.05 14.35 -15.09
C ARG A 2 43.63 14.91 -15.10
N ARG A 3 42.90 14.75 -16.21
CA ARG A 3 41.45 15.04 -16.29
C ARG A 3 40.71 14.01 -15.43
N GLN A 4 40.27 14.40 -14.24
CA GLN A 4 39.34 13.59 -13.47
C GLN A 4 37.98 13.59 -14.18
N GLN A 5 37.60 12.45 -14.76
CA GLN A 5 36.27 12.25 -15.29
C GLN A 5 35.30 12.17 -14.10
N LYS A 6 34.48 13.22 -13.95
CA LYS A 6 33.40 13.29 -12.98
C LYS A 6 32.34 12.26 -13.39
N LYS A 7 32.35 11.08 -12.77
CA LYS A 7 31.30 10.05 -12.94
C LYS A 7 29.98 10.68 -12.50
N ILE A 8 29.14 11.08 -13.46
CA ILE A 8 27.75 11.46 -13.20
C ILE A 8 27.06 10.17 -12.76
N SER A 9 26.88 9.97 -11.46
CA SER A 9 26.02 8.91 -10.95
C SER A 9 24.58 9.33 -11.27
N VAL A 10 24.08 8.90 -12.42
CA VAL A 10 22.66 9.04 -12.77
C VAL A 10 21.89 8.23 -11.73
N GLN A 11 21.37 8.90 -10.72
CA GLN A 11 20.50 8.31 -9.72
C GLN A 11 19.24 7.89 -10.47
N ARG A 12 19.14 6.60 -10.82
CA ARG A 12 17.96 6.05 -11.48
C ARG A 12 16.80 6.16 -10.49
N ARG A 13 15.90 7.12 -10.73
CA ARG A 13 14.64 7.20 -10.02
C ARG A 13 13.89 5.91 -10.30
N SER A 14 13.44 5.22 -9.25
CA SER A 14 12.64 4.03 -9.41
C SER A 14 11.28 4.43 -9.95
N CYS A 15 10.87 3.91 -11.10
CA CYS A 15 9.56 4.18 -11.71
C CYS A 15 8.39 3.84 -10.78
N ASN A 16 8.65 3.02 -9.75
CA ASN A 16 7.69 2.68 -8.70
C ASN A 16 7.19 3.90 -7.93
N GLU A 17 7.99 4.97 -7.82
CA GLU A 17 7.58 6.21 -7.16
C GLU A 17 6.58 7.02 -7.99
N ASP A 18 6.61 6.86 -9.32
CA ASP A 18 5.76 7.59 -10.25
C ASP A 18 4.45 6.84 -10.54
N LEU A 19 4.37 5.55 -10.23
CA LEU A 19 3.16 4.74 -10.41
C LEU A 19 2.01 5.29 -9.53
N ALA A 20 0.78 5.38 -10.06
CA ALA A 20 -0.38 5.90 -9.34
C ALA A 20 -0.83 4.97 -8.19
N ASN A 21 -1.47 5.53 -7.15
CA ASN A 21 -1.91 4.74 -5.98
C ASN A 21 -2.96 3.70 -6.38
N GLU A 22 -3.82 4.05 -7.33
CA GLU A 22 -4.91 3.23 -7.85
C GLU A 22 -4.35 1.94 -8.46
N LEU A 23 -3.28 2.05 -9.25
CA LEU A 23 -2.60 0.91 -9.87
C LEU A 23 -1.90 0.03 -8.84
N TRP A 24 -1.32 0.63 -7.79
CA TRP A 24 -0.77 -0.13 -6.67
C TRP A 24 -1.86 -0.94 -5.95
N LEU A 25 -3.00 -0.32 -5.68
CA LEU A 25 -4.13 -0.97 -5.01
C LEU A 25 -4.72 -2.09 -5.89
N GLU A 26 -4.92 -1.85 -7.18
CA GLU A 26 -5.38 -2.86 -8.13
C GLU A 26 -4.43 -4.05 -8.18
N MET A 27 -3.11 -3.81 -8.22
CA MET A 27 -2.13 -4.88 -8.15
C MET A 27 -2.21 -5.65 -6.82
N PHE A 28 -2.47 -4.95 -5.72
CA PHE A 28 -2.55 -5.57 -4.40
C PHE A 28 -3.78 -6.46 -4.20
N GLU A 29 -4.86 -6.26 -4.97
CA GLU A 29 -6.05 -7.13 -4.93
C GLU A 29 -5.74 -8.58 -5.35
N TYR A 30 -4.67 -8.81 -6.11
CA TYR A 30 -4.25 -10.14 -6.55
C TYR A 30 -3.43 -10.91 -5.49
N PHE A 31 -3.11 -10.30 -4.35
CA PHE A 31 -2.29 -10.89 -3.31
C PHE A 31 -3.02 -10.98 -1.98
N ASP A 32 -2.80 -12.07 -1.26
CA ASP A 32 -3.19 -12.15 0.14
C ASP A 32 -2.35 -11.20 1.00
N TYR A 33 -2.91 -10.73 2.12
CA TYR A 33 -2.27 -9.73 2.97
C TYR A 33 -0.87 -10.15 3.47
N VAL A 34 -0.67 -11.45 3.72
CA VAL A 34 0.63 -11.98 4.15
C VAL A 34 1.68 -11.86 3.03
N ASP A 35 1.28 -12.15 1.78
CA ASP A 35 2.19 -12.08 0.64
C ASP A 35 2.50 -10.63 0.25
N LEU A 36 1.53 -9.72 0.40
CA LEU A 36 1.75 -8.28 0.28
C LEU A 36 2.82 -7.79 1.25
N LEU A 37 2.71 -8.18 2.53
CA LEU A 37 3.73 -7.82 3.51
C LEU A 37 5.09 -8.41 3.16
N LYS A 38 5.17 -9.68 2.78
CA LYS A 38 6.46 -10.30 2.42
C LYS A 38 7.13 -9.64 1.23
N ALA A 39 6.35 -9.28 0.20
CA ALA A 39 6.88 -8.76 -1.07
C ALA A 39 7.18 -7.26 -1.02
N PHE A 40 6.35 -6.46 -0.33
CA PHE A 40 6.36 -5.01 -0.49
C PHE A 40 6.63 -4.23 0.80
N PHE A 41 6.62 -4.88 1.97
CA PHE A 41 6.92 -4.19 3.22
C PHE A 41 8.36 -3.71 3.26
N GLY A 42 8.54 -2.43 3.59
CA GLY A 42 9.85 -1.79 3.67
C GLY A 42 10.37 -1.24 2.33
N LEU A 43 9.63 -1.42 1.23
CA LEU A 43 10.04 -0.94 -0.09
C LEU A 43 10.15 0.59 -0.14
N ASN A 44 9.13 1.29 0.37
CA ASN A 44 9.19 2.71 0.71
C ASN A 44 8.03 3.07 1.65
N ARG A 45 8.04 4.31 2.17
CA ARG A 45 7.00 4.81 3.09
C ARG A 45 5.60 4.79 2.47
N ARG A 46 5.47 5.17 1.20
CA ARG A 46 4.19 5.25 0.48
C ARG A 46 3.56 3.85 0.33
N THR A 47 4.33 2.88 -0.13
CA THR A 47 3.92 1.49 -0.26
C THR A 47 3.50 0.90 1.10
N ASN A 48 4.26 1.17 2.17
CA ASN A 48 3.87 0.75 3.51
C ASN A 48 2.53 1.35 3.96
N GLN A 49 2.27 2.62 3.64
CA GLN A 49 0.99 3.27 3.95
C GLN A 49 -0.19 2.65 3.18
N LEU A 50 0.01 2.31 1.90
CA LEU A 50 -1.00 1.63 1.09
C LEU A 50 -1.32 0.22 1.61
N ILE A 51 -0.32 -0.55 2.03
CA ILE A 51 -0.56 -1.89 2.60
C ILE A 51 -1.36 -1.78 3.92
N GLN A 52 -1.09 -0.76 4.74
CA GLN A 52 -1.84 -0.54 5.99
C GLN A 52 -3.29 -0.10 5.73
N SER A 53 -3.57 0.69 4.69
CA SER A 53 -4.95 1.07 4.37
C SER A 53 -5.80 -0.15 3.98
N ILE A 54 -5.23 -1.10 3.25
CA ILE A 54 -5.88 -2.37 2.91
C ILE A 54 -6.21 -3.20 4.15
N LYS A 55 -5.28 -3.28 5.12
CA LYS A 55 -5.53 -3.97 6.40
C LYS A 55 -6.77 -3.41 7.11
N ILE A 56 -6.88 -2.09 7.15
CA ILE A 56 -8.02 -1.41 7.81
C ILE A 56 -9.32 -1.73 7.08
N LEU A 57 -9.32 -1.75 5.73
CA LEU A 57 -10.49 -2.11 4.93
C LEU A 57 -10.93 -3.56 5.18
N LEU A 58 -10.00 -4.51 5.19
CA LEU A 58 -10.29 -5.93 5.47
C LEU A 58 -10.88 -6.11 6.88
N LEU A 59 -10.30 -5.45 7.87
CA LEU A 59 -10.82 -5.47 9.23
C LEU A 59 -12.23 -4.86 9.28
N ARG A 60 -12.45 -3.69 8.68
CA ARG A 60 -13.77 -3.04 8.65
C ARG A 60 -14.83 -3.91 7.97
N SER A 61 -14.50 -4.54 6.84
CA SER A 61 -15.38 -5.50 6.17
C SER A 61 -15.75 -6.66 7.11
N SER A 62 -14.76 -7.22 7.81
CA SER A 62 -15.00 -8.30 8.78
C SER A 62 -15.87 -7.88 9.98
N TYR A 63 -15.75 -6.63 10.46
CA TYR A 63 -16.61 -6.08 11.51
C TYR A 63 -18.05 -5.91 11.04
N VAL A 64 -18.26 -5.37 9.84
CA VAL A 64 -19.59 -5.18 9.25
C VAL A 64 -20.27 -6.54 9.01
N LEU A 65 -19.54 -7.54 8.51
CA LEU A 65 -20.07 -8.89 8.32
C LEU A 65 -20.41 -9.60 9.63
N ARG A 66 -19.68 -9.33 10.72
CA ARG A 66 -19.96 -9.91 12.05
C ARG A 66 -21.08 -9.20 12.81
N HIS A 67 -21.38 -7.95 12.47
CA HIS A 67 -22.43 -7.15 13.10
C HIS A 67 -23.23 -6.38 12.05
N PRO A 68 -24.04 -7.06 11.21
CA PRO A 68 -24.69 -6.42 10.06
C PRO A 68 -25.77 -5.40 10.43
N ASN A 69 -26.28 -5.38 11.67
CA ASN A 69 -27.17 -4.34 12.18
C ASN A 69 -27.23 -4.41 13.72
N ARG A 70 -26.68 -3.42 14.42
CA ARG A 70 -27.32 -2.89 15.64
C ARG A 70 -28.12 -1.65 15.24
N SER A 71 -29.11 -1.87 14.39
CA SER A 71 -30.26 -0.97 14.31
C SER A 71 -31.15 -1.34 15.50
N THR A 72 -30.83 -0.82 16.68
CA THR A 72 -31.81 -0.72 17.74
C THR A 72 -32.59 0.55 17.47
N ASP A 73 -33.79 0.35 16.93
CA ASP A 73 -34.93 1.22 17.10
C ASP A 73 -34.92 1.82 18.51
N HIS A 74 -34.53 3.09 18.64
CA HIS A 74 -34.97 3.88 19.77
C HIS A 74 -36.29 4.52 19.37
N VAL A 75 -37.35 3.75 19.59
CA VAL A 75 -38.68 4.28 19.90
C VAL A 75 -38.52 5.14 21.14
N GLN A 76 -38.68 6.46 20.98
CA GLN A 76 -39.28 7.37 21.96
C GLN A 76 -40.04 8.46 21.20
#